data_AF-A0A962ZMX0-F1
#
_entry.id   AF-A0A962ZMX0-F1
#
_cell.length_a   1.000
_cell.length_b   1.000
_cell.length_c   1.000
_cell.angle_alpha   90.00
_cell.angle_beta   90.00
_cell.angle_gamma   90.00
#
_symmetry.space_group_name_H-M   'P 1'
#
loop_
_entity.id
_entity.type
_entity.pdbx_description
1 polymer ?
#
loop_
_entity_poly.entity_id
_entity_poly.type
_entity_poly.pdbx_seq_one_letter_code
_entity_poly.pdbx_strand_id
1 'polypeptide(L)'
;MRQLHARAPGMVGGALTLDLLWAGIIADGHHVHPAALRLAYQAKPRGRLILVSDAMATVGGSSGVCELYGETIREEAGRLVNDRGVLAGSAIGLIDAVRYAHATAGLPLDEALRMASLYPA
;
A
#
# COMPACT_ATOMS: atom_id res chain seq x y z
N MET A 1 -5.73 11.10 -5.58
CA MET A 1 -7.14 10.77 -5.23
C MET A 1 -7.73 11.87 -4.35
N ARG A 2 -9.05 12.11 -4.39
CA ARG A 2 -9.68 13.06 -3.45
C ARG A 2 -9.70 12.49 -2.04
N GLN A 3 -9.21 13.26 -1.08
CA GLN A 3 -9.15 12.91 0.34
C GLN A 3 -10.53 12.77 0.97
N LEU A 4 -10.59 12.11 2.12
CA LEU A 4 -11.78 12.01 2.96
C LEU A 4 -11.99 13.34 3.70
N HIS A 5 -13.13 14.00 3.46
CA HIS A 5 -13.59 15.15 4.23
C HIS A 5 -14.97 14.87 4.84
N ALA A 6 -15.27 15.51 5.98
CA ALA A 6 -16.51 15.28 6.75
C ALA A 6 -17.80 15.46 5.94
N ARG A 7 -17.83 16.37 4.97
CA ARG A 7 -19.00 16.65 4.09
C ARG A 7 -18.83 16.17 2.65
N ALA A 8 -17.67 15.59 2.34
CA ALA A 8 -17.33 15.15 0.99
C ALA A 8 -16.37 13.95 1.10
N PRO A 9 -16.91 12.72 1.19
CA PRO A 9 -16.11 11.54 1.49
C PRO A 9 -15.07 11.20 0.43
N GLY A 10 -15.26 11.68 -0.80
CA GLY A 10 -14.31 11.49 -1.89
C GLY A 10 -14.09 10.01 -2.22
N MET A 11 -12.98 9.72 -2.89
CA MET A 11 -12.67 8.35 -3.32
C MET A 11 -12.25 7.48 -2.13
N VAL A 12 -11.51 8.05 -1.17
CA VAL A 12 -11.09 7.31 0.04
C VAL A 12 -12.31 6.90 0.87
N GLY A 13 -13.24 7.82 1.12
CA GLY A 13 -14.46 7.48 1.85
C GLY A 13 -15.30 6.44 1.13
N GLY A 14 -15.48 6.57 -0.20
CA GLY A 14 -16.20 5.57 -0.99
C GLY A 14 -15.53 4.18 -0.96
N ALA A 15 -14.20 4.12 -1.07
CA ALA A 15 -13.46 2.85 -0.97
C ALA A 15 -13.69 2.17 0.39
N LEU A 16 -13.72 2.96 1.47
CA LEU A 16 -13.90 2.46 2.84
C LEU A 16 -15.34 2.08 3.17
N THR A 17 -16.36 2.77 2.63
CA THR A 17 -17.76 2.56 3.03
C THR A 17 -18.59 1.70 2.07
N LEU A 18 -18.14 1.49 0.83
CA LEU A 18 -18.84 0.62 -0.11
C LEU A 18 -18.34 -0.82 0.06
N ASP A 19 -19.12 -1.64 0.75
CA ASP A 19 -18.75 -3.01 1.17
C ASP A 19 -18.40 -3.95 0.02
N LEU A 20 -18.99 -3.74 -1.15
CA LEU A 20 -18.74 -4.57 -2.34
C LEU A 20 -17.41 -4.23 -3.03
N LEU A 21 -16.82 -3.07 -2.74
CA LEU A 21 -15.55 -2.67 -3.36
C LEU A 21 -14.37 -3.31 -2.65
N TRP A 22 -13.44 -3.78 -3.47
CA TRP A 22 -12.09 -4.16 -3.05
C TRP A 22 -11.23 -2.91 -2.92
N ALA A 23 -10.42 -2.85 -1.87
CA ALA A 23 -9.44 -1.80 -1.66
C ALA A 23 -8.03 -2.41 -1.58
N GLY A 24 -7.15 -2.00 -2.48
CA GLY A 24 -5.71 -2.29 -2.38
C GLY A 24 -5.02 -1.27 -1.48
N ILE A 25 -4.10 -1.74 -0.63
CA ILE A 25 -3.30 -0.89 0.25
C ILE A 25 -1.83 -1.30 0.25
N ILE A 26 -0.95 -0.30 0.11
CA ILE A 26 0.51 -0.49 0.19
C ILE A 26 0.92 -0.31 1.65
N ALA A 27 1.42 -1.39 2.24
CA ALA A 27 1.84 -1.43 3.65
C ALA A 27 3.36 -1.29 3.77
N ASP A 28 3.89 -0.10 3.49
CA ASP A 28 5.34 0.20 3.56
C ASP A 28 5.69 1.33 4.55
N GLY A 29 4.70 2.00 5.13
CA GLY A 29 4.92 3.15 6.02
C GLY A 29 5.29 4.46 5.31
N HIS A 30 5.44 4.43 3.98
CA HIS A 30 5.69 5.61 3.15
C HIS A 30 4.42 6.08 2.44
N HIS A 31 3.65 5.15 1.88
CA HIS A 31 2.37 5.43 1.23
C HIS A 31 1.25 5.62 2.25
N VAL A 32 1.23 4.78 3.29
CA VAL A 32 0.16 4.79 4.29
C VAL A 32 0.73 4.68 5.70
N HIS A 33 0.36 5.64 6.54
CA HIS A 33 0.67 5.60 7.97
C HIS A 33 0.01 4.38 8.63
N PRO A 34 0.66 3.67 9.58
CA PRO A 34 0.13 2.43 10.16
C PRO A 34 -1.24 2.62 10.83
N ALA A 35 -1.52 3.80 11.39
CA ALA A 35 -2.85 4.11 11.92
C ALA A 35 -3.94 4.16 10.83
N ALA A 36 -3.62 4.65 9.63
CA ALA A 36 -4.54 4.66 8.50
C ALA A 36 -4.75 3.26 7.92
N LEU A 37 -3.71 2.41 7.91
CA LEU A 37 -3.85 0.98 7.58
C LEU A 37 -4.80 0.26 8.55
N ARG A 38 -4.64 0.47 9.86
CA ARG A 38 -5.59 -0.07 10.86
C ARG A 38 -7.01 0.44 10.65
N LEU A 39 -7.18 1.73 10.37
CA LEU A 39 -8.49 2.31 10.11
C LEU A 39 -9.15 1.65 8.89
N ALA A 40 -8.40 1.47 7.80
CA ALA A 40 -8.90 0.79 6.60
C ALA A 40 -9.29 -0.66 6.90
N TYR A 41 -8.47 -1.38 7.67
CA TYR A 41 -8.75 -2.75 8.11
C TYR A 41 -10.02 -2.85 8.96
N GLN A 42 -10.25 -1.88 9.85
CA GLN A 42 -11.46 -1.84 10.69
C GLN A 42 -12.71 -1.42 9.93
N ALA A 43 -12.57 -0.53 8.94
CA ALA A 43 -13.69 0.00 8.19
C ALA A 43 -14.18 -0.95 7.09
N LYS A 44 -13.27 -1.67 6.42
CA LYS A 44 -13.65 -2.62 5.36
C LYS A 44 -14.19 -3.92 5.95
N PRO A 45 -15.20 -4.53 5.33
CA PRO A 45 -15.56 -5.91 5.64
C PRO A 45 -14.36 -6.84 5.49
N ARG A 46 -14.28 -7.85 6.35
CA ARG A 46 -13.25 -8.89 6.26
C ARG A 46 -13.29 -9.52 4.86
N GLY A 47 -12.12 -9.67 4.23
CA GLY A 47 -12.03 -10.15 2.86
C GLY A 47 -12.26 -9.09 1.77
N ARG A 48 -12.20 -7.79 2.09
CA ARG A 48 -12.34 -6.70 1.10
C ARG A 48 -11.18 -5.70 1.07
N LEU A 49 -10.19 -5.88 1.93
CA LEU A 49 -8.94 -5.12 1.94
C LEU A 49 -7.81 -6.07 1.55
N ILE A 50 -7.02 -5.72 0.54
CA ILE A 50 -5.92 -6.55 0.02
C ILE A 50 -4.60 -5.80 0.10
N LEU A 51 -3.53 -6.53 0.41
CA LEU A 51 -2.18 -5.99 0.35
C LEU A 51 -1.71 -6.00 -1.10
N VAL A 52 -1.20 -4.85 -1.55
CA VAL A 52 -0.54 -4.72 -2.85
C VAL A 52 0.85 -4.17 -2.63
N SER A 53 1.82 -4.59 -3.44
CA SER A 53 3.17 -4.04 -3.36
C SER A 53 3.29 -2.71 -4.10
N ASP A 54 2.64 -2.59 -5.27
CA ASP A 54 2.96 -1.54 -6.25
C ASP A 54 4.49 -1.45 -6.50
N ALA A 55 5.14 -2.63 -6.46
CA ALA A 55 6.58 -2.77 -6.56
C ALA A 55 7.08 -2.40 -7.95
N MET A 56 8.24 -1.75 -7.99
CA MET A 56 8.94 -1.46 -9.23
C MET A 56 10.16 -2.36 -9.43
N ALA A 57 10.80 -2.24 -10.60
CA ALA A 57 11.96 -3.05 -11.00
C ALA A 57 13.18 -2.92 -10.07
N THR A 58 13.18 -1.98 -9.13
CA THR A 58 14.18 -1.89 -8.06
C THR A 58 14.06 -3.05 -7.07
N VAL A 59 12.86 -3.59 -6.84
CA VAL A 59 12.64 -4.73 -5.95
C VAL A 59 13.28 -5.99 -6.55
N GLY A 60 14.34 -6.47 -5.91
CA GLY A 60 15.15 -7.58 -6.41
C GLY A 60 16.17 -7.19 -7.49
N GLY A 61 16.24 -5.92 -7.88
CA GLY A 61 17.25 -5.36 -8.76
C GLY A 61 18.52 -4.94 -8.02
N SER A 62 19.64 -4.83 -8.74
CA SER A 62 20.95 -4.48 -8.16
C SER A 62 21.29 -2.98 -8.23
N SER A 63 20.59 -2.20 -9.06
CA SER A 63 20.91 -0.81 -9.34
C SER A 63 20.27 0.19 -8.37
N GLY A 64 19.16 -0.17 -7.72
CA GLY A 64 18.31 0.78 -6.98
C GLY A 64 17.73 1.89 -7.86
N VAL A 65 17.75 1.73 -9.19
CA VAL A 65 17.30 2.71 -10.17
C VAL A 65 16.48 2.01 -11.25
N CYS A 66 15.36 2.61 -11.63
CA CYS A 66 14.55 2.18 -12.76
C CYS A 66 13.98 3.37 -13.55
N GLU A 67 13.36 3.10 -14.69
CA GLU A 67 12.70 4.13 -15.50
C GLU A 67 11.18 3.95 -15.40
N LEU A 68 10.45 5.05 -15.27
CA LEU A 68 8.98 5.07 -15.31
C LEU A 68 8.51 6.29 -16.11
N TYR A 69 7.79 6.04 -17.21
CA TYR A 69 7.26 7.09 -18.10
C TYR A 69 8.31 8.12 -18.57
N GLY A 70 9.56 7.69 -18.81
CA GLY A 70 10.66 8.59 -19.20
C GLY A 70 11.34 9.31 -18.03
N GLU A 71 10.92 9.08 -16.79
CA GLU A 71 11.55 9.61 -15.58
C GLU A 71 12.50 8.57 -14.96
N THR A 72 13.62 9.04 -14.42
CA THR A 72 14.50 8.21 -13.61
C THR A 72 13.92 8.14 -12.19
N ILE A 73 13.65 6.92 -11.73
CA ILE A 73 13.18 6.64 -10.38
C ILE A 73 14.31 5.99 -9.59
N ARG A 74 14.58 6.52 -8.41
CA ARG A 74 15.66 6.08 -7.53
C ARG A 74 15.11 5.62 -6.20
N GLU A 75 15.70 4.56 -5.66
CA GLU A 75 15.45 4.15 -4.31
C GLU A 75 16.28 4.99 -3.34
N GLU A 76 15.59 5.68 -2.44
CA GLU A 76 16.19 6.52 -1.41
C GLU A 76 15.51 6.25 -0.08
N ALA A 77 16.27 5.78 0.92
CA ALA A 77 15.78 5.51 2.27
C ALA A 77 14.51 4.62 2.33
N GLY A 78 14.45 3.57 1.50
CA GLY A 78 13.36 2.58 1.50
C GLY A 78 12.11 3.00 0.71
N ARG A 79 12.15 4.13 0.01
CA ARG A 79 11.07 4.60 -0.88
C ARG A 79 11.61 4.92 -2.27
N LEU A 80 10.71 4.92 -3.25
CA LEU A 80 11.03 5.31 -4.62
C LEU A 80 10.65 6.76 -4.87
N VAL A 81 11.59 7.54 -5.39
CA VAL A 81 11.39 8.96 -5.70
C VAL A 81 11.85 9.27 -7.12
N ASN A 82 11.13 10.18 -7.78
CA ASN A 82 11.61 10.79 -9.01
C ASN A 82 12.57 11.96 -8.72
N ASP A 83 13.12 12.57 -9.77
CA ASP A 83 14.03 13.73 -9.66
C ASP A 83 13.42 14.96 -8.95
N ARG A 84 12.10 14.99 -8.76
CA ARG A 84 11.38 16.04 -8.01
C ARG A 84 11.14 15.68 -6.55
N GLY A 85 11.60 14.51 -6.10
CA GLY A 85 11.40 14.00 -4.74
C GLY A 85 9.99 13.48 -4.45
N VAL A 86 9.17 13.25 -5.49
CA VAL A 86 7.81 12.72 -5.36
C VAL A 86 7.84 11.19 -5.34
N LEU A 87 7.03 10.58 -4.48
CA LEU A 87 6.87 9.12 -4.45
C LEU A 87 6.42 8.58 -5.81
N ALA A 88 7.11 7.58 -6.32
CA ALA A 88 6.84 6.96 -7.61
C ALA A 88 6.98 5.43 -7.48
N GLY A 89 5.88 4.75 -7.16
CA GLY A 89 5.85 3.32 -6.86
C GLY A 89 6.44 2.97 -5.48
N SER A 90 6.60 1.68 -5.21
CA SER A 90 7.18 1.18 -3.95
C SER A 90 8.38 0.27 -4.16
N ALA A 91 9.25 0.23 -3.15
CA ALA A 91 10.44 -0.62 -3.08
C ALA A 91 10.23 -1.86 -2.18
N ILE A 92 8.98 -2.27 -1.91
CA ILE A 92 8.69 -3.41 -1.04
C ILE A 92 8.30 -4.68 -1.79
N GLY A 93 8.70 -5.84 -1.27
CA GLY A 93 8.10 -7.12 -1.65
C GLY A 93 6.76 -7.34 -0.94
N LEU A 94 5.91 -8.22 -1.49
CA LEU A 94 4.61 -8.51 -0.86
C LEU A 94 4.77 -9.17 0.52
N ILE A 95 5.85 -9.93 0.74
CA ILE A 95 6.18 -10.49 2.06
C ILE A 95 6.56 -9.41 3.08
N ASP A 96 7.17 -8.32 2.63
CA ASP A 96 7.50 -7.17 3.48
C ASP A 96 6.23 -6.41 3.87
N ALA A 97 5.26 -6.29 2.94
CA ALA A 97 3.92 -5.74 3.24
C ALA A 97 3.22 -6.54 4.35
N VAL A 98 3.29 -7.88 4.29
CA VAL A 98 2.72 -8.77 5.32
C VAL A 98 3.43 -8.55 6.66
N ARG A 99 4.77 -8.49 6.67
CA ARG A 99 5.55 -8.22 7.88
C ARG A 99 5.21 -6.86 8.49
N TYR A 100 5.10 -5.81 7.69
CA TYR A 100 4.74 -4.47 8.14
C TYR A 100 3.33 -4.42 8.72
N ALA A 101 2.35 -5.00 8.01
CA ALA A 101 0.97 -5.05 8.47
C ALA A 101 0.85 -5.76 9.83
N HIS A 102 1.59 -6.85 10.02
CA HIS A 102 1.59 -7.58 11.29
C HIS A 102 2.41 -6.87 12.39
N ALA A 103 3.70 -6.65 12.17
CA ALA A 103 4.64 -6.22 13.20
C ALA A 103 4.50 -4.73 13.54
N THR A 104 4.11 -3.89 12.58
CA THR A 104 4.03 -2.43 12.77
C THR A 104 2.60 -1.94 12.91
N ALA A 105 1.69 -2.41 12.05
CA ALA A 105 0.29 -2.01 12.12
C ALA A 105 -0.54 -2.87 13.09
N GLY A 106 -0.04 -4.03 13.54
CA GLY A 106 -0.67 -4.85 14.58
C GLY A 106 -1.83 -5.71 14.09
N LEU A 107 -1.92 -5.98 12.78
CA LEU A 107 -2.93 -6.91 12.26
C LEU A 107 -2.54 -8.36 12.64
N PRO A 108 -3.52 -9.26 12.85
CA PRO A 108 -3.24 -10.68 13.01
C PRO A 108 -2.47 -11.23 11.81
N LEU A 109 -1.45 -12.06 12.06
CA LEU A 109 -0.59 -12.60 11.00
C LEU A 109 -1.37 -13.41 9.97
N ASP A 110 -2.31 -14.24 10.43
CA ASP A 110 -3.17 -15.05 9.55
C ASP A 110 -4.04 -14.18 8.65
N GLU A 111 -4.52 -13.04 9.15
CA GLU A 111 -5.28 -12.07 8.37
C GLU A 111 -4.40 -11.35 7.35
N ALA A 112 -3.22 -10.89 7.74
CA ALA A 112 -2.27 -10.27 6.81
C ALA A 112 -1.87 -11.23 5.67
N LEU A 113 -1.70 -12.53 5.97
CA LEU A 113 -1.45 -13.55 4.96
C LEU A 113 -2.63 -13.72 4.00
N ARG A 114 -3.88 -13.75 4.49
CA ARG A 114 -5.08 -13.80 3.62
C ARG A 114 -5.18 -12.56 2.72
N MET A 115 -4.91 -11.36 3.26
CA MET A 115 -4.90 -10.11 2.50
C MET A 115 -3.89 -10.10 1.35
N ALA A 116 -2.80 -10.87 1.45
CA ALA A 116 -1.77 -10.99 0.43
C ALA A 116 -1.91 -12.23 -0.47
N SER A 117 -2.92 -13.09 -0.26
CA SER A 117 -3.06 -14.35 -1.00
C SER A 117 -4.50 -14.74 -1.27
N LEU A 118 -5.22 -15.24 -0.27
CA LEU A 118 -6.59 -15.76 -0.41
C LEU A 118 -7.58 -14.72 -0.95
N TYR A 119 -7.45 -13.47 -0.52
CA TYR A 119 -8.35 -12.39 -0.90
C TYR A 119 -8.15 -11.90 -2.35
N PRO A 120 -6.91 -11.72 -2.85
CA PRO A 120 -6.69 -11.39 -4.26
C PRO A 120 -6.81 -12.57 -5.26
N ALA A 121 -6.96 -13.82 -4.80
CA ALA A 121 -7.11 -15.01 -5.66
C ALA A 121 -8.52 -15.13 -6.27
#